data_AF-A0A7G9QMB5-F1
#
_entry.id   AF-A0A7G9QMB5-F1
#
_cell.length_a   1.000
_cell.length_b   1.000
_cell.length_c   1.000
_cell.angle_alpha   90.00
_cell.angle_beta   90.00
_cell.angle_gamma   90.00
#
_symmetry.space_group_name_H-M   'P 1'
#
loop_
_entity.id
_entity.type
_entity.pdbx_description
1 polymer ?
#
loop_
_entity_poly.entity_id
_entity_poly.type
_entity_poly.pdbx_seq_one_letter_code
_entity_poly.pdbx_strand_id
1 'polypeptide(L)'
;MIEITIGILGLLIAWFTYQKTFLDKPKEEIEHFTIQFRATQTTSVKVRNDLTKLSKEYGMGSSELFPGTTIDRYIILMTDSYEKNLSDELLTKILETKPSRSLLKSMTSSLEKQLAELITLETGINAQLLSI
;
A
#
# COMPACT_ATOMS: atom_id res chain seq x y z
N MET A 1 -45.24 25.19 17.22
CA MET A 1 -44.44 25.86 16.16
C MET A 1 -42.94 25.67 16.41
N ILE A 2 -42.41 26.03 17.59
CA ILE A 2 -40.97 25.93 17.92
C ILE A 2 -40.41 24.49 17.85
N GLU A 3 -41.13 23.48 18.33
CA GLU A 3 -40.67 22.07 18.29
C GLU A 3 -40.49 21.52 16.88
N ILE A 4 -41.41 21.87 15.96
CA ILE A 4 -41.32 21.46 14.55
C ILE A 4 -40.09 22.12 13.89
N THR A 5 -39.81 23.38 14.23
CA THR A 5 -38.64 24.11 13.73
C THR A 5 -37.33 23.46 14.17
N ILE A 6 -37.22 23.01 15.42
CA ILE A 6 -36.01 22.33 15.93
C ILE A 6 -35.84 20.96 15.26
N GLY A 7 -36.93 20.20 15.07
CA GLY A 7 -36.90 18.90 14.38
C GLY A 7 -36.42 19.01 12.93
N ILE A 8 -36.89 20.01 12.17
CA ILE A 8 -36.45 20.26 10.79
C ILE A 8 -34.97 20.67 10.76
N LEU A 9 -34.53 21.51 11.70
CA LEU A 9 -33.13 21.95 11.76
C LEU A 9 -32.17 20.78 12.03
N GLY A 10 -32.55 19.87 12.94
CA GLY A 10 -31.79 18.65 13.21
C GLY A 10 -31.66 17.72 11.99
N LEU A 11 -32.75 17.55 11.24
CA LEU A 11 -32.74 16.76 10.00
C LEU A 11 -31.85 17.38 8.92
N LEU A 12 -31.85 18.71 8.78
CA LEU A 12 -30.97 19.41 7.84
C LEU A 12 -29.50 19.21 8.22
N ILE A 13 -29.14 19.36 9.50
CA ILE A 13 -27.76 19.14 9.97
C ILE A 13 -27.32 17.69 9.73
N ALA A 14 -28.18 16.72 10.05
CA ALA A 14 -27.91 15.30 9.79
C ALA A 14 -27.72 15.02 8.29
N TRP A 15 -28.55 15.62 7.43
CA TRP A 15 -28.44 15.51 5.98
C TRP A 15 -27.13 16.10 5.45
N PHE A 16 -26.77 17.32 5.86
CA PHE A 16 -25.50 17.96 5.48
C PHE A 16 -24.29 17.15 5.97
N THR A 17 -24.34 16.65 7.21
CA THR A 17 -23.28 15.79 7.76
C THR A 17 -23.16 14.49 6.98
N TYR A 18 -24.28 13.87 6.60
CA TYR A 18 -24.30 12.67 5.77
C TYR A 18 -23.71 12.94 4.38
N GLN A 19 -24.10 14.03 3.72
CA GLN A 19 -23.51 14.40 2.43
C GLN A 19 -21.99 14.60 2.53
N LYS A 20 -21.54 15.41 3.49
CA LYS A 20 -20.11 15.74 3.65
C LYS A 20 -19.25 14.55 4.09
N THR A 21 -19.81 13.66 4.89
CA THR A 21 -19.05 12.53 5.47
C THR A 21 -19.09 11.30 4.57
N PHE A 22 -20.21 11.04 3.88
CA PHE A 22 -20.43 9.82 3.12
C PHE A 22 -20.55 10.02 1.60
N LEU A 23 -21.05 11.15 1.11
CA LEU A 23 -21.28 11.37 -0.33
C LEU A 23 -20.18 12.18 -1.00
N ASP A 24 -19.48 13.05 -0.27
CA ASP A 24 -18.36 13.81 -0.81
C ASP A 24 -17.20 12.87 -1.15
N LYS A 25 -16.83 12.85 -2.44
CA LYS A 25 -15.71 12.07 -2.94
C LYS A 25 -14.47 12.30 -2.08
N PRO A 26 -13.83 11.23 -1.59
CA PRO A 26 -12.72 11.33 -0.63
C PRO A 26 -11.41 11.70 -1.33
N LYS A 27 -11.33 12.92 -1.86
CA LYS A 27 -10.22 13.36 -2.71
C LYS A 27 -8.87 13.28 -1.99
N GLU A 28 -8.80 13.77 -0.76
CA GLU A 28 -7.58 13.75 0.05
C GLU A 28 -7.16 12.32 0.38
N GLU A 29 -8.10 11.45 0.75
CA GLU A 29 -7.79 10.06 1.05
C GLU A 29 -7.39 9.27 -0.20
N ILE A 30 -7.98 9.58 -1.37
CA ILE A 30 -7.57 9.00 -2.66
C ILE A 30 -6.13 9.41 -2.99
N GLU A 31 -5.80 10.68 -2.82
CA GLU A 31 -4.44 11.20 -3.07
C GLU A 31 -3.43 10.54 -2.13
N HIS A 32 -3.71 10.53 -0.82
CA HIS A 32 -2.85 9.90 0.17
C HIS A 32 -2.65 8.40 -0.09
N PHE A 33 -3.75 7.67 -0.38
CA PHE A 33 -3.68 6.27 -0.76
C PHE A 33 -2.82 6.06 -2.02
N THR A 34 -2.98 6.90 -3.04
CA THR A 34 -2.21 6.80 -4.29
C THR A 34 -0.72 7.00 -4.04
N ILE A 35 -0.34 8.02 -3.26
CA ILE A 35 1.05 8.28 -2.88
C ILE A 35 1.63 7.06 -2.15
N GLN A 36 0.91 6.54 -1.16
CA GLN A 36 1.37 5.41 -0.37
C GLN A 36 1.49 4.12 -1.21
N PHE A 37 0.55 3.89 -2.13
CA PHE A 37 0.59 2.77 -3.07
C PHE A 37 1.84 2.84 -3.95
N ARG A 38 2.12 4.02 -4.53
CA ARG A 38 3.29 4.25 -5.38
C ARG A 38 4.60 4.10 -4.62
N ALA A 39 4.69 4.66 -3.41
CA ALA A 39 5.86 4.49 -2.56
C ALA A 39 6.16 3.01 -2.26
N THR A 40 5.12 2.24 -1.91
CA THR A 40 5.23 0.80 -1.65
C THR A 40 5.63 0.03 -2.92
N GLN A 41 5.01 0.36 -4.05
CA GLN A 41 5.32 -0.22 -5.36
C GLN A 41 6.80 -0.01 -5.74
N THR A 42 7.27 1.24 -5.70
CA THR A 42 8.66 1.58 -6.03
C THR A 42 9.65 0.88 -5.12
N THR A 43 9.40 0.85 -3.81
CA THR A 43 10.28 0.18 -2.84
C THR A 43 10.31 -1.33 -3.07
N SER A 44 9.16 -1.95 -3.35
CA SER A 44 9.09 -3.39 -3.67
C SER A 44 9.91 -3.73 -4.92
N VAL A 45 9.87 -2.89 -5.96
CA VAL A 45 10.68 -3.10 -7.17
C VAL A 45 12.17 -2.97 -6.85
N LYS A 46 12.56 -1.96 -6.06
CA LYS A 46 13.95 -1.74 -5.67
C LYS A 46 14.52 -2.95 -4.92
N VAL A 47 13.85 -3.39 -3.85
CA VAL A 47 14.26 -4.56 -3.07
C VAL A 47 14.40 -5.81 -3.95
N ARG A 48 13.45 -6.05 -4.87
CA ARG A 48 13.55 -7.18 -5.81
C ARG A 48 14.76 -7.06 -6.72
N ASN A 49 15.08 -5.86 -7.22
CA ASN A 49 16.24 -5.64 -8.06
C ASN A 49 17.54 -5.89 -7.28
N ASP A 50 17.63 -5.43 -6.03
CA ASP A 50 18.80 -5.63 -5.18
C ASP A 50 19.01 -7.12 -4.85
N LEU A 51 17.92 -7.86 -4.55
CA LEU A 51 17.96 -9.32 -4.41
C LEU A 51 18.36 -10.02 -5.70
N THR A 52 17.85 -9.55 -6.85
CA THR A 52 18.22 -10.10 -8.17
C THR A 52 19.71 -9.89 -8.43
N LYS A 53 20.26 -8.75 -8.01
CA LYS A 53 21.69 -8.47 -8.06
C LYS A 53 22.48 -9.48 -7.23
N LEU A 54 22.10 -9.69 -5.96
CA LEU A 54 22.69 -10.71 -5.08
C LEU A 54 22.65 -12.11 -5.71
N SER A 55 21.52 -12.48 -6.30
CA SER A 55 21.36 -13.77 -6.96
C SER A 55 22.25 -13.92 -8.20
N LYS A 56 22.14 -12.99 -9.15
CA LYS A 56 22.70 -13.15 -10.51
C LYS A 56 24.13 -12.69 -10.64
N GLU A 57 24.50 -11.60 -9.97
CA GLU A 57 25.85 -11.02 -10.07
C GLU A 57 26.79 -11.66 -9.05
N TYR A 58 26.30 -11.93 -7.84
CA TYR A 58 27.12 -12.46 -6.74
C TYR A 58 26.90 -13.96 -6.48
N GLY A 59 26.04 -14.63 -7.26
CA GLY A 59 25.82 -16.07 -7.17
C GLY A 59 25.13 -16.53 -5.88
N MET A 60 24.51 -15.62 -5.13
CA MET A 60 23.92 -15.90 -3.81
C MET A 60 22.48 -16.40 -3.87
N GLY A 61 21.95 -16.77 -5.04
CA GLY A 61 20.54 -17.14 -5.21
C GLY A 61 20.08 -18.30 -4.30
N SER A 62 20.99 -19.23 -3.98
CA SER A 62 20.74 -20.36 -3.07
C SER A 62 20.97 -20.04 -1.59
N SER A 63 21.56 -18.89 -1.27
CA SER A 63 21.77 -18.45 0.11
C SER A 63 20.43 -18.17 0.77
N GLU A 64 20.32 -18.52 2.06
CA GLU A 64 19.15 -18.19 2.86
C GLU A 64 19.07 -16.67 3.09
N LEU A 65 17.93 -16.09 2.74
CA LEU A 65 17.57 -14.73 3.11
C LEU A 65 16.92 -14.72 4.51
N PHE A 66 16.11 -15.75 4.77
CA PHE A 66 15.51 -16.08 6.07
C PHE A 66 15.59 -17.59 6.28
N PRO A 67 15.47 -18.08 7.53
CA PRO A 67 15.44 -19.53 7.78
C PRO A 67 14.41 -20.24 6.89
N GLY A 68 14.88 -21.16 6.05
CA GLY A 68 14.03 -21.93 5.14
C GLY A 68 13.57 -21.21 3.88
N THR A 69 14.06 -20.00 3.59
CA THR A 69 13.75 -19.26 2.35
C THR A 69 15.01 -18.67 1.72
N THR A 70 15.32 -19.11 0.50
CA THR A 70 16.46 -18.59 -0.27
C THR A 70 16.13 -17.26 -0.95
N ILE A 71 17.18 -16.52 -1.35
CA ILE A 71 17.05 -15.29 -2.14
C ILE A 71 16.21 -15.54 -3.40
N ASP A 72 16.51 -16.56 -4.19
CA ASP A 72 15.77 -16.86 -5.42
C ASP A 72 14.29 -17.19 -5.15
N ARG A 73 14.03 -17.94 -4.07
CA ARG A 73 12.65 -18.26 -3.69
C ARG A 73 11.89 -16.99 -3.31
N TYR A 74 12.54 -16.08 -2.58
CA TYR A 74 11.93 -14.84 -2.16
C TYR A 74 11.66 -13.87 -3.33
N ILE A 75 12.56 -13.79 -4.31
CA ILE A 75 12.34 -13.01 -5.55
C ILE A 75 11.05 -13.45 -6.26
N ILE A 76 10.82 -14.76 -6.37
CA ILE A 76 9.60 -15.32 -6.97
C ILE A 76 8.37 -14.88 -6.16
N LEU A 77 8.40 -15.04 -4.85
CA LEU A 77 7.29 -14.64 -3.97
C LEU A 77 6.98 -13.14 -4.05
N MET A 78 8.02 -12.29 -4.07
CA MET A 78 7.85 -10.85 -4.25
C MET A 78 7.25 -10.50 -5.61
N THR A 79 7.64 -11.21 -6.67
CA THR A 79 7.11 -10.99 -8.02
C THR A 79 5.64 -11.34 -8.09
N ASP A 80 5.25 -12.50 -7.57
CA ASP A 80 3.85 -12.92 -7.50
C ASP A 80 3.00 -11.97 -6.65
N SER A 81 3.55 -11.48 -5.54
CA SER A 81 2.86 -10.51 -4.67
C SER A 81 2.70 -9.16 -5.37
N TYR A 82 3.72 -8.69 -6.08
CA TYR A 82 3.69 -7.42 -6.80
C TYR A 82 2.56 -7.39 -7.84
N GLU A 83 2.47 -8.41 -8.69
CA GLU A 83 1.44 -8.47 -9.73
C GLU A 83 0.02 -8.46 -9.14
N LYS A 84 -0.16 -9.16 -8.01
CA LYS A 84 -1.46 -9.29 -7.35
C LYS A 84 -1.87 -8.07 -6.53
N ASN A 85 -0.91 -7.35 -5.95
CA ASN A 85 -1.19 -6.38 -4.88
C ASN A 85 -0.66 -4.96 -5.15
N LEU A 86 0.26 -4.78 -6.10
CA LEU A 86 0.96 -3.52 -6.35
C LEU A 86 1.02 -3.15 -7.84
N SER A 87 0.27 -3.81 -8.71
CA SER A 87 0.23 -3.49 -10.14
C SER A 87 -0.52 -2.18 -10.43
N ASP A 88 -0.13 -1.51 -11.50
CA ASP A 88 -0.81 -0.29 -11.99
C ASP A 88 -2.27 -0.54 -12.34
N GLU A 89 -2.53 -1.71 -12.91
CA GLU A 89 -3.88 -2.17 -13.24
C GLU A 89 -4.75 -2.27 -11.99
N LEU A 90 -4.22 -2.82 -10.89
CA LEU A 90 -4.94 -2.90 -9.62
C LEU A 90 -5.25 -1.51 -9.06
N LEU A 91 -4.26 -0.60 -9.04
CA LEU A 91 -4.49 0.78 -8.58
C LEU A 91 -5.61 1.45 -9.38
N THR A 92 -5.58 1.31 -10.71
CA THR A 92 -6.60 1.87 -11.60
C THR A 92 -7.98 1.30 -11.28
N LYS A 93 -8.10 -0.03 -11.19
CA LYS A 93 -9.35 -0.71 -10.82
C LYS A 93 -9.88 -0.26 -9.46
N ILE A 94 -9.02 -0.12 -8.46
CA ILE A 94 -9.42 0.38 -7.14
C ILE A 94 -10.02 1.78 -7.26
N LEU A 95 -9.36 2.70 -7.96
CA LEU A 95 -9.85 4.08 -8.09
C LEU A 95 -11.16 4.17 -8.87
N GLU A 96 -11.36 3.32 -9.89
CA GLU A 96 -12.61 3.25 -10.67
C GLU A 96 -13.81 2.77 -9.84
N THR A 97 -13.58 1.93 -8.83
CA THR A 97 -14.65 1.46 -7.91
C THR A 97 -15.19 2.55 -6.99
N LYS A 98 -14.57 3.73 -6.95
CA LYS A 98 -14.92 4.87 -6.07
C LYS A 98 -15.02 4.43 -4.59
N PRO A 99 -13.89 3.98 -4.00
CA PRO A 99 -13.87 3.42 -2.65
C PRO A 99 -14.27 4.45 -1.60
N SER A 100 -14.85 3.97 -0.51
CA SER A 100 -15.20 4.83 0.64
C SER A 100 -13.94 5.29 1.39
N ARG A 101 -14.05 6.38 2.16
CA ARG A 101 -12.98 6.86 3.06
C ARG A 101 -12.45 5.77 3.98
N SER A 102 -13.36 5.01 4.59
CA SER A 102 -13.01 3.94 5.52
C SER A 102 -12.19 2.83 4.86
N LEU A 103 -12.56 2.46 3.63
CA LEU A 103 -11.84 1.45 2.86
C LEU A 103 -10.46 1.96 2.46
N LEU A 104 -10.37 3.19 1.92
CA LEU A 104 -9.09 3.82 1.57
C LEU A 104 -8.16 3.86 2.77
N LYS A 105 -8.63 4.31 3.93
CA LYS A 105 -7.82 4.37 5.15
C LYS A 105 -7.29 2.99 5.58
N SER A 106 -8.13 1.95 5.51
CA SER A 106 -7.70 0.58 5.82
C SER A 106 -6.64 0.09 4.85
N MET A 107 -6.82 0.35 3.55
CA MET A 107 -5.85 -0.04 2.51
C MET A 107 -4.54 0.72 2.66
N THR A 108 -4.58 2.03 2.90
CA THR A 108 -3.40 2.85 3.19
C THR A 108 -2.63 2.31 4.39
N SER A 109 -3.31 1.98 5.50
CA SER A 109 -2.63 1.40 6.68
C SER A 109 -1.99 0.05 6.37
N SER A 110 -2.60 -0.77 5.51
CA SER A 110 -2.00 -2.02 5.06
C SER A 110 -0.75 -1.78 4.20
N LEU A 111 -0.74 -0.74 3.37
CA LEU A 111 0.41 -0.35 2.55
C LEU A 111 1.53 0.24 3.40
N GLU A 112 1.22 1.04 4.43
CA GLU A 112 2.22 1.58 5.37
C GLU A 112 2.99 0.46 6.08
N LYS A 113 2.28 -0.59 6.52
CA LYS A 113 2.92 -1.78 7.14
C LYS A 113 3.83 -2.51 6.17
N GLN A 114 3.34 -2.77 4.96
CA GLN A 114 4.15 -3.40 3.89
C GLN A 114 5.38 -2.56 3.55
N LEU A 115 5.24 -1.24 3.46
CA LEU A 115 6.36 -0.35 3.20
C LEU A 115 7.40 -0.40 4.33
N ALA A 116 6.98 -0.43 5.60
CA ALA A 116 7.90 -0.53 6.72
C ALA A 116 8.70 -1.86 6.72
N GLU A 117 8.04 -2.97 6.37
CA GLU A 117 8.70 -4.27 6.21
C GLU A 117 9.68 -4.27 5.03
N LEU A 118 9.30 -3.67 3.90
CA LEU A 118 10.17 -3.51 2.72
C LEU A 118 11.41 -2.66 3.04
N ILE A 119 11.26 -1.55 3.75
CA ILE A 119 12.39 -0.69 4.16
C ILE A 119 13.34 -1.43 5.11
N THR A 120 12.79 -2.23 6.02
CA THR A 120 13.60 -3.06 6.93
C THR A 120 14.42 -4.07 6.14
N LEU A 121 13.78 -4.75 5.18
CA LEU A 121 14.45 -5.71 4.31
C LEU A 121 15.50 -5.03 3.41
N GLU A 122 15.16 -3.91 2.79
CA GLU A 122 16.07 -3.10 1.97
C GLU A 122 17.33 -2.73 2.75
N THR A 123 17.18 -2.28 4.00
CA THR A 123 18.30 -1.93 4.88
C THR A 123 19.20 -3.15 5.12
N GLY A 124 18.60 -4.32 5.37
CA GLY A 124 19.35 -5.58 5.55
C GLY A 124 20.11 -6.01 4.30
N ILE A 125 19.48 -5.94 3.13
CA ILE A 125 20.09 -6.28 1.83
C ILE A 125 21.24 -5.32 1.52
N ASN A 126 21.04 -4.01 1.73
CA ASN A 126 22.07 -3.01 1.50
C ASN A 126 23.29 -3.23 2.40
N ALA A 127 23.09 -3.60 3.67
CA ALA A 127 24.19 -3.95 4.56
C ALA A 127 24.99 -5.16 4.03
N GLN A 128 24.31 -6.18 3.49
CA GLN A 128 24.97 -7.33 2.87
C GLN A 128 25.75 -6.92 1.61
N LEU A 129 25.16 -6.12 0.73
CA LEU A 129 25.81 -5.62 -0.49
C LEU A 129 27.08 -4.79 -0.20
N LEU A 130 27.10 -4.04 0.91
CA LEU A 130 28.28 -3.27 1.33
C LEU A 130 29.39 -4.14 1.96
N SER A 131 29.07 -5.38 2.33
CA SER A 131 30.02 -6.32 2.96
C SER A 131 30.67 -7.30 1.98
N ILE A 132 30.25 -7.27 0.71
CA ILE A 132 30.77 -8.08 -0.41
C ILE A 132 31.81 -7.26 -1.17
#